data_AF-V4RXL8-F1
#
_entry.id   AF-V4RXL8-F1
#
_cell.length_a   1.000
_cell.length_b   1.000
_cell.length_c   1.000
_cell.angle_alpha   90.00
_cell.angle_beta   90.00
_cell.angle_gamma   90.00
#
_symmetry.space_group_name_H-M   'P 1'
#
loop_
_entity.id
_entity.type
_entity.pdbx_description
1 polymer ?
#
loop_
_entity_poly.entity_id
_entity_poly.type
_entity_poly.pdbx_seq_one_letter_code
_entity_poly.pdbx_strand_id
1 'polypeptide(L)'
;IRPPLEHGWNWQSRAGSTIFKHSEDGHDKESGNLDEVHKDNVEDDYDDEKDDDSNVSDDSDDELLSDEFDSDTSQKSHDTRKKSRWFKKFFESLESLTVEEINEPARQWHCPACQGGPGAIDWYRGLQPLMTHAKTKGSKRVKLHRELAELLDEELRRRGTSVIPAGEVFGKWKGLKDTEKDHEIVWPPMVIIMNTRLDKDENDKWTGMGNQELLEYFSSYAAVRARHSYGPQGHRGMSVLIFESSAGGYLEAERLHKHFAEQGTDRDSWNNSNRRVLFHAGGKRQLYGFMALKEDLDVFNQHCHGKTKQKFEMRSYHEMVVNQIRQMSEDNQQLIYLKNRVVKEQRHSKALEATFSIVSEKLRETMEENRIVKQRTKMQHEQNKEEMDFQEQLFKDQIRIIHEARDEKEENFEKLQQQEREKVKQSIANPKNTEDYKLRAEEIAKFITVQDKEMEEFVAARDRLIKFHGEKMDAMRRRHWEEEVELEKGFDAELTQLMEKYSTHITEVAADSV
;
A
#
# COMPACT_ATOMS: atom_id res chain seq x y z
N ILE A 1 38.60 -59.99 -20.32
CA ILE A 1 38.91 -59.01 -21.40
C ILE A 1 38.67 -57.62 -20.80
N ARG A 2 39.69 -56.74 -20.77
CA ARG A 2 39.74 -55.40 -20.12
C ARG A 2 38.89 -54.34 -20.87
N PRO A 3 38.69 -53.08 -20.39
CA PRO A 3 38.50 -52.52 -19.03
C PRO A 3 37.28 -51.52 -18.96
N PRO A 4 37.00 -50.80 -17.84
CA PRO A 4 35.90 -49.82 -17.74
C PRO A 4 36.31 -48.40 -18.21
N LEU A 5 35.35 -47.63 -18.76
CA LEU A 5 35.45 -46.20 -19.08
C LEU A 5 34.99 -45.39 -17.86
N GLU A 6 35.85 -44.62 -17.19
CA GLU A 6 36.21 -43.20 -17.43
C GLU A 6 35.00 -42.26 -17.56
N HIS A 7 34.83 -41.43 -16.51
CA HIS A 7 33.91 -40.28 -16.36
C HIS A 7 32.54 -40.54 -15.69
N GLY A 8 32.57 -40.39 -14.37
CA GLY A 8 31.42 -40.08 -13.54
C GLY A 8 30.76 -38.75 -13.93
N TRP A 9 29.49 -38.67 -13.59
CA TRP A 9 28.57 -37.63 -14.05
C TRP A 9 28.91 -36.28 -13.45
N ASN A 10 29.02 -35.28 -14.33
CA ASN A 10 29.33 -33.89 -14.05
C ASN A 10 28.04 -33.13 -13.69
N TRP A 11 27.97 -32.52 -12.50
CA TRP A 11 27.01 -31.46 -12.19
C TRP A 11 27.78 -30.17 -11.90
N GLN A 12 27.62 -29.18 -12.78
CA GLN A 12 28.07 -27.81 -12.57
C GLN A 12 26.94 -26.94 -12.00
N SER A 13 27.37 -25.96 -11.20
CA SER A 13 26.60 -25.14 -10.26
C SER A 13 25.89 -23.91 -10.86
N ARG A 14 24.76 -23.54 -10.22
CA ARG A 14 24.15 -22.21 -9.91
C ARG A 14 24.28 -20.99 -10.84
N ALA A 15 23.14 -20.29 -10.97
CA ALA A 15 22.91 -18.87 -10.64
C ALA A 15 21.38 -18.67 -10.50
N GLY A 16 20.75 -17.90 -9.62
CA GLY A 16 21.10 -16.94 -8.55
C GLY A 16 19.77 -16.23 -8.19
N SER A 17 19.47 -16.08 -6.90
CA SER A 17 18.31 -15.32 -6.37
C SER A 17 18.81 -13.98 -5.81
N THR A 18 18.00 -12.93 -5.92
CA THR A 18 18.04 -11.74 -5.03
C THR A 18 16.64 -11.11 -5.07
N ILE A 19 15.76 -11.46 -4.11
CA ILE A 19 15.44 -10.79 -2.83
C ILE A 19 14.62 -9.50 -2.99
N PHE A 20 13.40 -9.49 -2.44
CA PHE A 20 12.94 -8.48 -1.49
C PHE A 20 11.90 -9.10 -0.56
N LYS A 21 12.23 -9.15 0.73
CA LYS A 21 11.35 -9.54 1.83
C LYS A 21 10.75 -8.31 2.51
N HIS A 22 9.56 -8.55 3.01
CA HIS A 22 8.65 -7.71 3.78
C HIS A 22 8.52 -8.34 5.18
N SER A 23 7.93 -7.60 6.13
CA SER A 23 7.31 -8.05 7.42
C SER A 23 8.11 -7.59 8.66
N GLU A 24 7.66 -6.58 9.42
CA GLU A 24 6.61 -6.56 10.49
C GLU A 24 7.16 -6.84 11.90
N ASP A 25 6.77 -5.91 12.81
CA ASP A 25 6.17 -6.12 14.14
C ASP A 25 6.93 -6.92 15.22
N GLY A 26 6.94 -6.57 16.51
CA GLY A 26 6.27 -5.51 17.27
C GLY A 26 6.54 -5.72 18.77
N HIS A 27 6.44 -4.61 19.52
CA HIS A 27 6.14 -4.43 20.95
C HIS A 27 6.94 -5.12 22.09
N ASP A 28 7.51 -4.29 22.98
CA ASP A 28 7.18 -4.30 24.42
C ASP A 28 7.48 -2.95 25.13
N LYS A 29 6.76 -2.71 26.23
CA LYS A 29 6.58 -1.47 27.04
C LYS A 29 7.84 -1.11 27.87
N GLU A 30 8.10 0.10 28.38
CA GLU A 30 7.37 0.84 29.43
C GLU A 30 8.08 2.17 29.81
N SER A 31 7.31 3.24 30.05
CA SER A 31 7.54 4.44 30.91
C SER A 31 8.69 5.46 30.67
N GLY A 32 8.34 6.75 30.69
CA GLY A 32 9.26 7.86 31.00
C GLY A 32 8.91 9.20 30.32
N ASN A 33 8.42 10.16 31.10
CA ASN A 33 7.91 11.49 30.72
C ASN A 33 9.04 12.55 30.68
N LEU A 34 9.16 13.40 29.63
CA LEU A 34 9.45 14.87 29.74
C LEU A 34 9.58 15.58 28.36
N ASP A 35 8.85 16.68 28.22
CA ASP A 35 9.16 18.00 27.64
C ASP A 35 9.86 18.18 26.26
N GLU A 36 9.06 18.76 25.35
CA GLU A 36 9.22 20.08 24.71
C GLU A 36 10.50 20.48 23.93
N VAL A 37 10.25 20.96 22.70
CA VAL A 37 10.82 22.16 22.03
C VAL A 37 11.81 21.99 20.86
N HIS A 38 11.42 22.61 19.73
CA HIS A 38 12.19 23.18 18.59
C HIS A 38 12.88 22.24 17.59
N LYS A 39 13.12 22.63 16.33
CA LYS A 39 12.54 23.54 15.32
C LYS A 39 13.49 23.39 14.11
N ASP A 40 12.93 23.53 12.92
CA ASP A 40 13.55 24.02 11.67
C ASP A 40 14.69 23.22 10.98
N ASN A 41 14.31 22.71 9.81
CA ASN A 41 14.86 23.00 8.47
C ASN A 41 16.39 23.06 8.28
N VAL A 42 16.85 22.17 7.41
CA VAL A 42 18.17 22.16 6.78
C VAL A 42 18.11 23.01 5.49
N GLU A 43 18.97 24.03 5.47
CA GLU A 43 19.47 24.75 4.30
C GLU A 43 20.42 23.87 3.49
N ASP A 44 20.56 24.14 2.19
CA ASP A 44 21.80 24.01 1.40
C ASP A 44 21.52 24.65 0.02
N ASP A 45 22.43 25.25 -0.72
CA ASP A 45 23.64 26.05 -0.51
C ASP A 45 23.97 26.53 -1.94
N TYR A 46 24.31 27.80 -2.14
CA TYR A 46 24.77 28.32 -3.43
C TYR A 46 26.15 28.92 -3.22
N ASP A 47 27.14 28.29 -3.83
CA ASP A 47 28.53 28.73 -3.77
C ASP A 47 28.85 29.79 -4.83
N ASP A 48 29.80 30.63 -4.42
CA ASP A 48 30.24 31.92 -4.91
C ASP A 48 31.20 31.82 -6.12
N GLU A 49 31.50 32.96 -6.76
CA GLU A 49 32.85 33.48 -6.97
C GLU A 49 32.90 34.66 -7.99
N LYS A 50 32.98 35.86 -7.40
CA LYS A 50 34.15 36.80 -7.36
C LYS A 50 34.77 37.54 -8.58
N ASP A 51 35.26 38.73 -8.18
CA ASP A 51 36.43 39.53 -8.60
C ASP A 51 36.33 40.48 -9.82
N ASP A 52 36.95 41.67 -9.88
CA ASP A 52 37.63 42.57 -8.92
C ASP A 52 37.93 43.93 -9.65
N ASP A 53 38.22 44.96 -8.87
CA ASP A 53 39.19 46.06 -9.09
C ASP A 53 38.90 47.36 -9.89
N SER A 54 38.80 48.45 -9.10
CA SER A 54 39.74 49.59 -9.00
C SER A 54 39.46 50.99 -9.63
N ASN A 55 39.70 51.99 -8.76
CA ASN A 55 40.23 53.37 -8.91
C ASN A 55 39.38 54.59 -9.36
N VAL A 56 38.95 55.34 -8.32
CA VAL A 56 39.16 56.77 -8.00
C VAL A 56 39.59 57.74 -9.12
N SER A 57 38.77 58.78 -9.35
CA SER A 57 39.21 60.16 -9.58
C SER A 57 38.13 61.16 -9.16
N ASP A 58 38.56 62.09 -8.32
CA ASP A 58 37.91 63.26 -7.74
C ASP A 58 37.79 64.38 -8.78
N ASP A 59 36.63 65.06 -8.87
CA ASP A 59 36.61 66.48 -9.25
C ASP A 59 35.25 67.16 -8.91
N SER A 60 35.32 68.01 -7.88
CA SER A 60 34.69 69.33 -7.76
C SER A 60 33.15 69.43 -7.74
N ASP A 61 32.59 69.21 -6.53
CA ASP A 61 31.38 69.88 -6.05
C ASP A 61 31.81 71.15 -5.28
N ASP A 62 32.04 72.27 -5.99
CA ASP A 62 31.86 73.60 -5.41
C ASP A 62 31.97 74.66 -6.51
N GLU A 63 30.83 75.00 -7.11
CA GLU A 63 30.45 76.40 -7.37
C GLU A 63 29.02 76.43 -7.91
N LEU A 64 28.26 77.44 -7.49
CA LEU A 64 26.86 77.75 -7.82
C LEU A 64 25.78 77.22 -6.87
N LEU A 65 26.12 77.11 -5.59
CA LEU A 65 25.32 77.80 -4.57
C LEU A 65 25.56 79.32 -4.74
N SER A 66 24.90 79.92 -5.71
CA SER A 66 24.59 81.36 -5.64
C SER A 66 23.16 81.47 -5.13
N ASP A 67 23.07 81.93 -3.88
CA ASP A 67 21.93 82.54 -3.23
C ASP A 67 20.88 83.08 -4.20
N GLU A 68 19.68 82.50 -4.10
CA GLU A 68 18.38 83.18 -4.02
C GLU A 68 17.31 82.16 -4.39
N PHE A 69 16.99 81.24 -3.46
CA PHE A 69 15.69 80.56 -3.52
C PHE A 69 15.10 80.45 -2.13
N ASP A 70 14.42 81.55 -1.82
CA ASP A 70 13.52 81.81 -0.72
C ASP A 70 12.80 80.56 -0.18
N SER A 71 12.76 80.44 1.14
CA SER A 71 12.09 79.37 1.88
C SER A 71 10.57 79.56 1.88
N ASP A 72 10.00 79.72 0.70
CA ASP A 72 8.57 79.69 0.45
C ASP A 72 8.29 78.53 -0.50
N THR A 73 7.88 77.39 0.06
CA THR A 73 7.12 76.35 -0.65
C THR A 73 5.74 76.92 -1.03
N SER A 74 5.73 77.95 -1.86
CA SER A 74 4.58 78.25 -2.69
C SER A 74 4.45 77.10 -3.69
N GLN A 75 3.23 76.55 -3.78
CA GLN A 75 2.89 75.54 -4.77
C GLN A 75 3.18 76.08 -6.18
N LYS A 76 4.37 75.81 -6.71
CA LYS A 76 4.62 75.99 -8.15
C LYS A 76 3.60 75.10 -8.86
N SER A 77 2.65 75.71 -9.56
CA SER A 77 1.63 74.98 -10.31
C SER A 77 2.28 73.99 -11.28
N HIS A 78 1.62 72.86 -11.52
CA HIS A 78 2.12 71.79 -12.41
C HIS A 78 2.69 72.32 -13.74
N ASP A 79 2.03 73.32 -14.34
CA ASP A 79 2.45 73.92 -15.62
C ASP A 79 3.69 74.81 -15.51
N THR A 80 3.95 75.36 -14.32
CA THR A 80 5.18 76.13 -14.05
C THR A 80 6.38 75.20 -13.91
N ARG A 81 6.19 74.01 -13.31
CA ARG A 81 7.24 72.99 -13.15
C ARG A 81 7.61 72.34 -14.49
N LYS A 82 6.64 72.09 -15.38
CA LYS A 82 6.89 71.64 -16.76
C LYS A 82 7.79 72.57 -17.57
N LYS A 83 7.63 73.88 -17.38
CA LYS A 83 8.38 74.92 -18.11
C LYS A 83 9.79 75.16 -17.58
N SER A 84 10.26 74.34 -16.64
CA SER A 84 11.65 74.39 -16.17
C SER A 84 12.62 74.20 -17.34
N ARG A 85 13.83 74.78 -17.24
CA ARG A 85 14.86 74.68 -18.28
C ARG A 85 15.20 73.22 -18.66
N TRP A 86 14.95 72.28 -17.75
CA TRP A 86 15.23 70.86 -17.91
C TRP A 86 14.11 70.09 -18.63
N PHE A 87 12.84 70.36 -18.33
CA PHE A 87 11.71 69.55 -18.84
C PHE A 87 10.92 70.18 -19.98
N LYS A 88 11.11 71.49 -20.22
CA LYS A 88 10.31 72.27 -21.19
C LYS A 88 10.25 71.64 -22.58
N LYS A 89 11.41 71.29 -23.16
CA LYS A 89 11.47 70.69 -24.51
C LYS A 89 10.77 69.34 -24.59
N PHE A 90 10.86 68.55 -23.53
CA PHE A 90 10.25 67.23 -23.46
C PHE A 90 8.73 67.32 -23.36
N PHE A 91 8.21 68.15 -22.46
CA PHE A 91 6.75 68.32 -22.33
C PHE A 91 6.13 69.07 -23.52
N GLU A 92 6.84 70.00 -24.17
CA GLU A 92 6.39 70.60 -25.43
C GLU A 92 6.26 69.54 -26.54
N SER A 93 7.22 68.61 -26.65
CA SER A 93 7.14 67.50 -27.59
C SER A 93 6.01 66.53 -27.26
N LEU A 94 5.79 66.24 -25.97
CA LEU A 94 4.71 65.39 -25.49
C LEU A 94 3.34 66.05 -25.68
N GLU A 95 3.26 67.38 -25.56
CA GLU A 95 2.05 68.17 -25.80
C GLU A 95 1.60 68.18 -27.26
N SER A 96 2.54 68.03 -28.20
CA SER A 96 2.24 67.96 -29.63
C SER A 96 1.72 66.59 -30.13
N LEU A 97 1.78 65.54 -29.31
CA LEU A 97 1.44 64.17 -29.69
C LEU A 97 0.03 63.75 -29.21
N THR A 98 -0.66 62.91 -29.98
CA THR A 98 -1.94 62.33 -29.55
C THR A 98 -1.76 61.20 -28.54
N VAL A 99 -2.85 60.80 -27.88
CA VAL A 99 -2.85 59.74 -26.87
C VAL A 99 -2.36 58.40 -27.45
N GLU A 100 -2.69 58.10 -28.70
CA GLU A 100 -2.28 56.88 -29.41
C GLU A 100 -0.80 56.91 -29.78
N GLU A 101 -0.29 58.07 -30.20
CA GLU A 101 1.13 58.27 -30.55
C GLU A 101 2.06 58.25 -29.33
N ILE A 102 1.57 58.71 -28.17
CA ILE A 102 2.30 58.66 -26.89
C ILE A 102 2.46 57.21 -26.42
N ASN A 103 1.45 56.37 -26.65
CA ASN A 103 1.42 54.97 -26.23
C ASN A 103 2.03 54.01 -27.27
N GLU A 104 2.59 54.53 -28.37
CA GLU A 104 3.22 53.70 -29.38
C GLU A 104 4.48 52.99 -28.83
N PRO A 105 4.50 51.65 -28.78
CA PRO A 105 5.58 50.90 -28.13
C PRO A 105 6.91 50.98 -28.88
N ALA A 106 6.91 51.42 -30.15
CA ALA A 106 8.12 51.58 -30.95
C ALA A 106 8.77 52.96 -30.77
N ARG A 107 8.06 53.96 -30.23
CA ARG A 107 8.54 55.34 -30.08
C ARG A 107 9.64 55.41 -29.04
N GLN A 108 10.73 56.07 -29.38
CA GLN A 108 11.88 56.22 -28.49
C GLN A 108 11.82 57.56 -27.76
N TRP A 109 12.06 57.53 -26.45
CA TRP A 109 12.01 58.70 -25.57
C TRP A 109 13.35 58.92 -24.87
N HIS A 110 13.77 60.19 -24.78
CA HIS A 110 14.92 60.58 -23.97
C HIS A 110 14.50 60.96 -22.56
N CYS A 111 15.34 60.65 -21.57
CA CYS A 111 15.18 61.22 -20.24
C CYS A 111 15.85 62.60 -20.16
N PRO A 112 15.09 63.70 -19.97
CA PRO A 112 15.66 65.05 -19.95
C PRO A 112 16.61 65.30 -18.76
N ALA A 113 16.45 64.54 -17.67
CA ALA A 113 17.31 64.63 -16.49
C ALA A 113 18.70 64.00 -16.70
N CYS A 114 18.82 63.02 -17.61
CA CYS A 114 20.08 62.34 -17.96
C CYS A 114 20.88 63.02 -19.08
N GLN A 115 20.33 64.04 -19.75
CA GLN A 115 20.96 64.66 -20.91
C GLN A 115 22.32 65.30 -20.53
N GLY A 116 23.41 64.79 -21.15
CA GLY A 116 24.77 65.31 -21.02
C GLY A 116 25.66 64.69 -19.93
N GLY A 117 25.30 63.53 -19.35
CA GLY A 117 26.14 62.81 -18.37
C GLY A 117 26.83 61.55 -18.94
N PRO A 118 28.03 61.17 -18.46
CA PRO A 118 28.69 59.94 -18.89
C PRO A 118 27.90 58.69 -18.40
N GLY A 119 27.62 57.76 -19.33
CA GLY A 119 26.80 56.56 -19.06
C GLY A 119 25.29 56.73 -19.22
N ALA A 120 24.82 57.79 -19.89
CA ALA A 120 23.41 57.97 -20.20
C ALA A 120 22.94 56.97 -21.28
N ILE A 121 21.96 56.12 -20.95
CA ILE A 121 21.15 55.46 -21.98
C ILE A 121 20.28 56.57 -22.55
N ASP A 122 20.61 56.98 -23.78
CA ASP A 122 19.93 58.12 -24.38
C ASP A 122 18.47 57.77 -24.69
N TRP A 123 18.13 56.56 -25.13
CA TRP A 123 16.82 56.26 -25.69
C TRP A 123 16.08 55.10 -24.98
N TYR A 124 14.85 55.34 -24.54
CA TYR A 124 13.91 54.36 -24.00
C TYR A 124 12.83 54.02 -25.02
N ARG A 125 12.66 52.75 -25.36
CA ARG A 125 11.61 52.30 -26.28
C ARG A 125 10.27 52.19 -25.54
N GLY A 126 9.36 53.12 -25.80
CA GLY A 126 8.09 53.29 -25.10
C GLY A 126 8.20 54.17 -23.85
N LEU A 127 7.05 54.66 -23.37
CA LEU A 127 7.00 55.54 -22.20
C LEU A 127 7.20 54.77 -20.87
N GLN A 128 6.92 53.46 -20.86
CA GLN A 128 7.07 52.59 -19.69
C GLN A 128 8.53 52.50 -19.21
N PRO A 129 9.52 52.18 -20.06
CA PRO A 129 10.90 52.08 -19.58
C PRO A 129 11.49 53.44 -19.18
N LEU A 130 11.00 54.54 -19.76
CA LEU A 130 11.35 55.89 -19.31
C LEU A 130 10.80 56.18 -17.91
N MET A 131 9.53 55.82 -17.65
CA MET A 131 8.89 56.02 -16.36
C MET A 131 9.58 55.20 -15.27
N THR A 132 9.87 53.92 -15.55
CA THR A 132 10.59 53.07 -14.59
C THR A 132 11.98 53.62 -14.31
N HIS A 133 12.71 54.03 -15.35
CA HIS A 133 14.01 54.69 -15.19
C HIS A 133 13.92 55.95 -14.32
N ALA A 134 12.98 56.86 -14.57
CA ALA A 134 12.83 58.09 -13.81
C ALA A 134 12.50 57.81 -12.31
N LYS A 135 11.80 56.72 -12.01
CA LYS A 135 11.48 56.30 -10.63
C LYS A 135 12.64 55.62 -9.92
N THR A 136 13.45 54.84 -10.62
CA THR A 136 14.47 53.96 -10.02
C THR A 136 15.90 54.49 -10.10
N LYS A 137 16.18 55.54 -10.89
CA LYS A 137 17.53 56.11 -11.06
C LYS A 137 18.03 56.70 -9.74
N GLY A 138 19.00 56.03 -9.12
CA GLY A 138 19.59 56.39 -7.83
C GLY A 138 20.91 57.17 -7.88
N SER A 139 21.49 57.42 -9.07
CA SER A 139 22.78 58.09 -9.24
C SER A 139 22.66 59.38 -10.05
N LYS A 140 23.32 60.47 -9.59
CA LYS A 140 23.35 61.88 -10.07
C LYS A 140 21.98 62.49 -10.47
N ARG A 141 21.70 63.73 -10.05
CA ARG A 141 20.44 64.46 -10.37
C ARG A 141 19.12 63.73 -10.00
N VAL A 142 19.13 62.92 -8.93
CA VAL A 142 17.98 62.10 -8.47
C VAL A 142 16.70 62.91 -8.26
N LYS A 143 16.82 64.15 -7.74
CA LYS A 143 15.65 65.03 -7.54
C LYS A 143 14.94 65.39 -8.85
N LEU A 144 15.69 65.59 -9.95
CA LEU A 144 15.12 65.86 -11.28
C LEU A 144 14.46 64.62 -11.89
N HIS A 145 15.01 63.42 -11.64
CA HIS A 145 14.38 62.17 -12.06
C HIS A 145 13.04 61.92 -11.36
N ARG A 146 12.98 62.14 -10.05
CA ARG A 146 11.74 62.04 -9.28
C ARG A 146 10.71 63.08 -9.72
N GLU A 147 11.13 64.32 -9.94
CA GLU A 147 10.26 65.37 -10.44
C GLU A 147 9.73 65.07 -11.85
N LEU A 148 10.56 64.53 -12.75
CA LEU A 148 10.12 64.08 -14.07
C LEU A 148 9.07 62.98 -13.98
N ALA A 149 9.27 61.99 -13.10
CA ALA A 149 8.33 60.89 -12.91
C ALA A 149 6.98 61.38 -12.39
N GLU A 150 6.98 62.30 -11.42
CA GLU A 150 5.76 62.93 -10.89
C GLU A 150 5.00 63.72 -11.96
N LEU A 151 5.69 64.57 -12.71
CA LEU A 151 5.08 65.39 -13.76
C LEU A 151 4.55 64.54 -14.91
N LEU A 152 5.26 63.48 -15.28
CA LEU A 152 4.84 62.59 -16.35
C LEU A 152 3.65 61.71 -15.94
N ASP A 153 3.63 61.19 -14.70
CA ASP A 153 2.49 60.44 -14.16
C ASP A 153 1.21 61.31 -14.11
N GLU A 154 1.35 62.55 -13.67
CA GLU A 154 0.23 63.50 -13.57
C GLU A 154 -0.27 63.96 -14.95
N GLU A 155 0.62 64.15 -15.92
CA GLU A 155 0.24 64.49 -17.30
C GLU A 155 -0.51 63.35 -18.00
N LEU A 156 -0.06 62.11 -17.79
CA LEU A 156 -0.74 60.93 -18.34
C LEU A 156 -2.15 60.80 -17.76
N ARG A 157 -2.29 60.95 -16.44
CA ARG A 157 -3.61 60.95 -15.76
C ARG A 157 -4.54 62.01 -16.33
N ARG A 158 -4.06 63.24 -16.55
CA ARG A 158 -4.86 64.35 -17.13
C ARG A 158 -5.30 64.06 -18.56
N ARG A 159 -4.52 63.31 -19.33
CA ARG A 159 -4.85 62.88 -20.69
C ARG A 159 -5.71 61.61 -20.73
N GLY A 160 -6.14 61.08 -19.58
CA GLY A 160 -6.98 59.88 -19.50
C GLY A 160 -6.23 58.58 -19.79
N THR A 161 -4.89 58.59 -19.70
CA THR A 161 -4.06 57.39 -19.89
C THR A 161 -3.21 57.13 -18.68
N SER A 162 -3.01 55.87 -18.34
CA SER A 162 -1.99 55.50 -17.36
C SER A 162 -0.99 54.57 -18.02
N VAL A 163 0.25 54.68 -17.58
CA VAL A 163 1.31 53.74 -17.89
C VAL A 163 0.97 52.46 -17.11
N ILE A 164 0.11 51.61 -17.70
CA ILE A 164 -0.24 50.28 -17.19
C ILE A 164 0.89 49.32 -17.56
N PRO A 165 1.53 48.61 -16.61
CA PRO A 165 2.55 47.62 -16.92
C PRO A 165 2.04 46.62 -17.96
N ALA A 166 2.89 46.25 -18.93
CA ALA A 166 2.53 45.26 -19.93
C ALA A 166 2.18 43.92 -19.24
N GLY A 167 0.89 43.56 -19.21
CA GLY A 167 0.38 42.35 -18.57
C GLY A 167 -1.01 42.47 -17.93
N GLU A 168 -1.48 43.68 -17.63
CA GLU A 168 -2.71 43.87 -16.82
C GLU A 168 -4.04 44.01 -17.60
N VAL A 169 -4.01 43.96 -18.94
CA VAL A 169 -5.18 44.25 -19.79
C VAL A 169 -5.89 42.99 -20.31
N PHE A 170 -5.26 41.81 -20.26
CA PHE A 170 -5.91 40.53 -20.56
C PHE A 170 -6.36 39.84 -19.26
N GLY A 171 -7.66 39.57 -19.11
CA GLY A 171 -8.17 38.68 -18.05
C GLY A 171 -8.96 39.31 -16.90
N LYS A 172 -9.36 40.60 -16.97
CA LYS A 172 -10.27 41.18 -15.96
C LYS A 172 -11.73 40.82 -16.26
N TRP A 173 -12.08 39.54 -16.14
CA TRP A 173 -13.46 39.07 -16.21
C TRP A 173 -14.17 39.42 -14.91
N LYS A 174 -15.30 40.12 -15.00
CA LYS A 174 -16.19 40.30 -13.85
C LYS A 174 -16.94 38.98 -13.63
N GLY A 175 -16.47 38.19 -12.67
CA GLY A 175 -17.14 36.97 -12.22
C GLY A 175 -18.55 37.25 -11.68
N LEU A 176 -19.32 36.18 -11.46
CA LEU A 176 -20.56 36.26 -10.69
C LEU A 176 -20.24 36.82 -9.29
N LYS A 177 -21.19 37.53 -8.68
CA LYS A 177 -21.00 37.95 -7.29
C LYS A 177 -20.98 36.68 -6.43
N ASP A 178 -19.85 36.38 -5.79
CA ASP A 178 -19.56 35.20 -4.95
C ASP A 178 -20.46 35.03 -3.70
N THR A 179 -21.61 35.68 -3.66
CA THR A 179 -22.56 35.57 -2.55
C THR A 179 -23.93 35.19 -3.11
N GLU A 180 -24.08 33.94 -3.54
CA GLU A 180 -25.40 33.31 -3.39
C GLU A 180 -25.68 33.28 -1.90
N LYS A 181 -26.43 34.29 -1.43
CA LYS A 181 -26.84 34.33 -0.03
C LYS A 181 -27.74 33.14 0.20
N ASP A 182 -27.40 32.35 1.22
CA ASP A 182 -28.28 31.29 1.66
C ASP A 182 -29.68 31.84 1.95
N HIS A 183 -30.69 31.04 1.61
CA HIS A 183 -32.08 31.41 1.76
C HIS A 183 -32.86 30.28 2.42
N GLU A 184 -33.89 30.67 3.16
CA GLU A 184 -34.76 29.73 3.84
C GLU A 184 -35.73 29.08 2.86
N ILE A 185 -35.82 27.76 2.92
CA ILE A 185 -36.77 26.95 2.17
C ILE A 185 -37.71 26.23 3.12
N VAL A 186 -38.90 25.93 2.61
CA VAL A 186 -39.87 25.07 3.29
C VAL A 186 -39.41 23.62 3.23
N TRP A 187 -39.43 22.94 4.38
CA TRP A 187 -39.10 21.52 4.51
C TRP A 187 -40.22 20.73 5.21
N PRO A 188 -40.62 19.54 4.72
CA PRO A 188 -40.20 18.90 3.46
C PRO A 188 -40.55 19.75 2.21
N PRO A 189 -39.91 19.52 1.06
CA PRO A 189 -40.19 20.28 -0.16
C PRO A 189 -41.66 20.13 -0.57
N MET A 190 -42.32 21.26 -0.82
CA MET A 190 -43.75 21.31 -1.10
C MET A 190 -44.04 22.21 -2.28
N VAL A 191 -44.94 21.78 -3.16
CA VAL A 191 -45.44 22.57 -4.29
C VAL A 191 -46.92 22.82 -4.10
N ILE A 192 -47.32 24.08 -4.19
CA ILE A 192 -48.72 24.50 -4.08
C ILE A 192 -49.34 24.44 -5.45
N ILE A 193 -50.54 23.85 -5.54
CA ILE A 193 -51.36 23.76 -6.74
C ILE A 193 -52.66 24.51 -6.50
N MET A 194 -52.90 25.55 -7.31
CA MET A 194 -54.09 26.41 -7.25
C MET A 194 -55.11 26.03 -8.33
N ASN A 195 -56.31 26.57 -8.18
CA ASN A 195 -57.48 26.33 -9.05
C ASN A 195 -58.03 24.89 -8.99
N THR A 196 -58.06 24.31 -7.79
CA THR A 196 -58.52 22.93 -7.56
C THR A 196 -59.97 22.79 -7.06
N ARG A 197 -60.81 23.85 -7.13
CA ARG A 197 -62.25 23.84 -6.73
C ARG A 197 -63.14 23.35 -7.87
N LEU A 198 -63.83 22.22 -7.72
CA LEU A 198 -64.70 21.63 -8.75
C LEU A 198 -66.08 22.28 -8.77
N ASP A 199 -67.01 21.78 -7.97
CA ASP A 199 -68.42 22.23 -7.92
C ASP A 199 -68.90 22.30 -6.47
N LYS A 200 -70.11 22.79 -6.22
CA LYS A 200 -70.72 22.74 -4.88
C LYS A 200 -71.50 21.43 -4.67
N ASP A 201 -71.40 20.89 -3.47
CA ASP A 201 -72.21 19.75 -3.04
C ASP A 201 -73.66 20.17 -2.71
N GLU A 202 -74.48 19.18 -2.36
CA GLU A 202 -75.89 19.36 -1.95
C GLU A 202 -76.05 20.27 -0.71
N ASN A 203 -74.97 20.50 0.05
CA ASN A 203 -74.94 21.36 1.24
C ASN A 203 -74.34 22.74 0.93
N ASP A 204 -74.26 23.14 -0.35
CA ASP A 204 -73.70 24.41 -0.81
C ASP A 204 -72.20 24.60 -0.51
N LYS A 205 -71.48 23.51 -0.18
CA LYS A 205 -70.03 23.52 0.11
C LYS A 205 -69.22 23.17 -1.13
N TRP A 206 -68.12 23.87 -1.33
CA TRP A 206 -67.20 23.59 -2.44
C TRP A 206 -66.56 22.22 -2.30
N THR A 207 -66.63 21.42 -3.36
CA THR A 207 -65.85 20.20 -3.59
C THR A 207 -64.63 20.53 -4.45
N GLY A 208 -63.64 19.65 -4.46
CA GLY A 208 -62.38 19.86 -5.17
C GLY A 208 -61.74 18.56 -5.59
N MET A 209 -60.61 18.69 -6.27
CA MET A 209 -59.79 17.56 -6.71
C MET A 209 -59.44 16.66 -5.52
N GLY A 210 -59.45 15.34 -5.74
CA GLY A 210 -59.09 14.36 -4.71
C GLY A 210 -57.57 14.25 -4.47
N ASN A 211 -57.17 13.71 -3.32
CA ASN A 211 -55.74 13.49 -3.02
C ASN A 211 -55.09 12.54 -4.05
N GLN A 212 -55.79 11.45 -4.38
CA GLN A 212 -55.30 10.40 -5.27
C GLN A 212 -55.30 10.87 -6.72
N GLU A 213 -56.35 11.57 -7.13
CA GLU A 213 -56.45 12.24 -8.43
C GLU A 213 -55.31 13.23 -8.66
N LEU A 214 -54.99 14.07 -7.65
CA LEU A 214 -53.87 15.02 -7.75
C LEU A 214 -52.52 14.30 -7.87
N LEU A 215 -52.30 13.22 -7.12
CA LEU A 215 -51.07 12.43 -7.21
C LEU A 215 -50.93 11.72 -8.55
N GLU A 216 -52.01 11.15 -9.08
CA GLU A 216 -52.03 10.50 -10.39
C GLU A 216 -51.75 11.51 -11.51
N TYR A 217 -52.33 12.72 -11.43
CA TYR A 217 -52.09 13.79 -12.39
C TYR A 217 -50.62 14.23 -12.44
N PHE A 218 -49.95 14.28 -11.28
CA PHE A 218 -48.53 14.65 -11.17
C PHE A 218 -47.60 13.43 -10.92
N SER A 219 -48.00 12.24 -11.38
CA SER A 219 -47.27 11.00 -11.15
C SER A 219 -45.84 11.00 -11.71
N SER A 220 -45.56 11.85 -12.71
CA SER A 220 -44.22 12.04 -13.28
C SER A 220 -43.23 12.76 -12.37
N TYR A 221 -43.68 13.37 -11.27
CA TYR A 221 -42.87 14.20 -10.37
C TYR A 221 -42.62 13.55 -8.99
N ALA A 222 -42.80 12.24 -8.84
CA ALA A 222 -42.45 11.50 -7.62
C ALA A 222 -42.96 12.12 -6.29
N ALA A 223 -44.11 12.79 -6.32
CA ALA A 223 -44.73 13.36 -5.12
C ALA A 223 -45.22 12.23 -4.20
N VAL A 224 -44.90 12.31 -2.91
CA VAL A 224 -45.20 11.24 -1.95
C VAL A 224 -46.62 11.39 -1.41
N ARG A 225 -47.10 12.62 -1.22
CA ARG A 225 -48.41 12.90 -0.62
C ARG A 225 -49.05 14.14 -1.22
N ALA A 226 -50.38 14.13 -1.30
CA ALA A 226 -51.20 15.28 -1.61
C ALA A 226 -52.07 15.67 -0.42
N ARG A 227 -52.31 16.97 -0.24
CA ARG A 227 -53.27 17.52 0.72
C ARG A 227 -53.99 18.73 0.15
N HIS A 228 -55.16 19.05 0.72
CA HIS A 228 -55.97 20.19 0.29
C HIS A 228 -56.32 21.10 1.47
N SER A 229 -56.52 22.38 1.19
CA SER A 229 -56.98 23.36 2.17
C SER A 229 -58.52 23.36 2.22
N TYR A 230 -59.08 23.23 3.42
CA TYR A 230 -60.52 23.26 3.66
C TYR A 230 -60.88 24.42 4.60
N GLY A 231 -62.06 24.99 4.42
CA GLY A 231 -62.61 26.05 5.28
C GLY A 231 -64.11 25.86 5.53
N PRO A 232 -64.77 26.85 6.15
CA PRO A 232 -66.20 26.77 6.50
C PRO A 232 -67.12 26.49 5.30
N GLN A 233 -66.74 26.95 4.11
CA GLN A 233 -67.47 26.76 2.86
C GLN A 233 -66.97 25.55 2.04
N GLY A 234 -66.23 24.62 2.64
CA GLY A 234 -65.66 23.46 1.96
C GLY A 234 -64.25 23.71 1.39
N HIS A 235 -63.94 23.08 0.26
CA HIS A 235 -62.63 23.08 -0.38
C HIS A 235 -62.21 24.47 -0.87
N ARG A 236 -60.99 24.92 -0.52
CA ARG A 236 -60.53 26.30 -0.76
C ARG A 236 -59.86 26.53 -2.11
N GLY A 237 -59.67 25.48 -2.91
CA GLY A 237 -59.09 25.59 -4.26
C GLY A 237 -57.58 25.69 -4.28
N MET A 238 -56.98 25.24 -3.17
CA MET A 238 -55.54 25.21 -2.94
C MET A 238 -55.19 23.81 -2.44
N SER A 239 -54.23 23.19 -3.11
CA SER A 239 -53.69 21.88 -2.79
C SER A 239 -52.18 21.97 -2.64
N VAL A 240 -51.59 21.02 -1.93
CA VAL A 240 -50.15 20.92 -1.71
C VAL A 240 -49.71 19.51 -2.08
N LEU A 241 -48.69 19.42 -2.94
CA LEU A 241 -47.91 18.22 -3.17
C LEU A 241 -46.70 18.24 -2.25
N ILE A 242 -46.48 17.15 -1.53
CA ILE A 242 -45.40 16.96 -0.57
C ILE A 242 -44.45 15.92 -1.17
N PHE A 243 -43.19 16.32 -1.31
CA PHE A 243 -42.13 15.50 -1.87
C PHE A 243 -41.35 14.81 -0.77
N GLU A 244 -40.46 13.89 -1.15
CA GLU A 244 -39.55 13.25 -0.21
C GLU A 244 -38.69 14.31 0.50
N SER A 245 -38.45 14.12 1.79
CA SER A 245 -37.57 14.95 2.61
C SER A 245 -36.09 14.68 2.30
N SER A 246 -35.69 14.83 1.03
CA SER A 246 -34.34 14.60 0.53
C SER A 246 -33.95 15.69 -0.47
N ALA A 247 -32.64 15.87 -0.72
CA ALA A 247 -32.19 16.77 -1.79
C ALA A 247 -32.78 16.39 -3.16
N GLY A 248 -32.96 15.10 -3.43
CA GLY A 248 -33.63 14.62 -4.65
C GLY A 248 -35.12 15.01 -4.71
N GLY A 249 -35.84 14.88 -3.59
CA GLY A 249 -37.22 15.34 -3.49
C GLY A 249 -37.37 16.85 -3.70
N TYR A 250 -36.40 17.64 -3.24
CA TYR A 250 -36.36 19.07 -3.53
C TYR A 250 -36.15 19.37 -5.02
N LEU A 251 -35.24 18.66 -5.69
CA LEU A 251 -34.99 18.82 -7.12
C LEU A 251 -36.22 18.47 -7.97
N GLU A 252 -36.96 17.41 -7.62
CA GLU A 252 -38.22 17.09 -8.31
C GLU A 252 -39.32 18.15 -8.05
N ALA A 253 -39.40 18.68 -6.83
CA ALA A 253 -40.30 19.79 -6.52
C ALA A 253 -39.94 21.07 -7.31
N GLU A 254 -38.64 21.39 -7.40
CA GLU A 254 -38.13 22.52 -8.18
C GLU A 254 -38.39 22.33 -9.68
N ARG A 255 -38.22 21.11 -10.20
CA ARG A 255 -38.53 20.76 -11.58
C ARG A 255 -40.00 20.97 -11.90
N LEU A 256 -40.92 20.58 -11.00
CA LEU A 256 -42.34 20.86 -11.16
C LEU A 256 -42.63 22.37 -11.15
N HIS A 257 -42.02 23.10 -10.22
CA HIS A 257 -42.15 24.56 -10.15
C HIS A 257 -41.68 25.26 -11.43
N LYS A 258 -40.52 24.87 -11.97
CA LYS A 258 -39.99 25.39 -13.24
C LYS A 258 -40.91 25.07 -14.41
N HIS A 259 -41.48 23.87 -14.44
CA HIS A 259 -42.43 23.49 -15.48
C HIS A 259 -43.69 24.38 -15.51
N PHE A 260 -44.23 24.75 -14.34
CA PHE A 260 -45.33 25.72 -14.27
C PHE A 260 -44.91 27.12 -14.74
N ALA A 261 -43.68 27.55 -14.42
CA ALA A 261 -43.14 28.82 -14.89
C ALA A 261 -42.95 28.87 -16.41
N GLU A 262 -42.45 27.80 -17.01
CA GLU A 262 -42.30 27.67 -18.47
C GLU A 262 -43.67 27.69 -19.19
N GLN A 263 -44.70 27.13 -18.56
CA GLN A 263 -46.07 27.16 -19.08
C GLN A 263 -46.80 28.49 -18.82
N GLY A 264 -46.19 29.45 -18.11
CA GLY A 264 -46.84 30.71 -17.74
C GLY A 264 -48.01 30.52 -16.76
N THR A 265 -47.93 29.50 -15.91
CA THR A 265 -48.97 29.11 -14.94
C THR A 265 -48.38 29.06 -13.52
N ASP A 266 -47.49 30.00 -13.26
CA ASP A 266 -46.77 30.19 -12.00
C ASP A 266 -47.51 31.10 -11.00
N ARG A 267 -46.83 31.43 -9.90
CA ARG A 267 -47.36 32.30 -8.84
C ARG A 267 -47.78 33.66 -9.38
N ASP A 268 -46.97 34.30 -10.22
CA ASP A 268 -47.25 35.65 -10.70
C ASP A 268 -48.45 35.66 -11.63
N SER A 269 -48.57 34.63 -12.47
CA SER A 269 -49.72 34.42 -13.35
C SER A 269 -51.02 34.16 -12.57
N TRP A 270 -50.94 33.47 -11.42
CA TRP A 270 -52.09 33.33 -10.53
C TRP A 270 -52.45 34.64 -9.85
N ASN A 271 -51.49 35.38 -9.31
CA ASN A 271 -51.74 36.61 -8.54
C ASN A 271 -52.21 37.79 -9.41
N ASN A 272 -51.88 37.79 -10.70
CA ASN A 272 -52.32 38.83 -11.63
C ASN A 272 -53.73 38.56 -12.16
N SER A 273 -54.72 39.25 -11.61
CA SER A 273 -56.14 39.12 -12.01
C SER A 273 -56.39 39.35 -13.51
N ASN A 274 -55.55 40.12 -14.21
CA ASN A 274 -55.71 40.38 -15.65
C ASN A 274 -55.16 39.25 -16.53
N ARG A 275 -54.31 38.36 -15.99
CA ARG A 275 -53.70 37.22 -16.71
C ARG A 275 -54.22 35.86 -16.22
N ARG A 276 -55.11 35.85 -15.22
CA ARG A 276 -55.65 34.62 -14.64
C ARG A 276 -56.67 33.98 -15.59
N VAL A 277 -56.32 32.83 -16.16
CA VAL A 277 -57.17 32.00 -17.00
C VAL A 277 -57.65 30.81 -16.18
N LEU A 278 -58.95 30.73 -15.89
CA LEU A 278 -59.50 29.62 -15.10
C LEU A 278 -59.75 28.37 -15.95
N PHE A 279 -60.15 28.55 -17.22
CA PHE A 279 -60.50 27.47 -18.13
C PHE A 279 -60.00 27.76 -19.54
N HIS A 280 -59.54 26.72 -20.22
CA HIS A 280 -59.20 26.72 -21.64
C HIS A 280 -60.43 26.40 -22.50
N ALA A 281 -60.33 26.68 -23.80
CA ALA A 281 -61.34 26.27 -24.78
C ALA A 281 -61.62 24.75 -24.66
N GLY A 282 -62.90 24.38 -24.56
CA GLY A 282 -63.33 23.00 -24.29
C GLY A 282 -63.53 22.66 -22.81
N GLY A 283 -63.55 23.65 -21.91
CA GLY A 283 -63.92 23.46 -20.49
C GLY A 283 -62.84 22.82 -19.62
N LYS A 284 -61.62 22.61 -20.15
CA LYS A 284 -60.49 22.10 -19.38
C LYS A 284 -59.98 23.17 -18.42
N ARG A 285 -59.86 22.82 -17.14
CA ARG A 285 -59.39 23.75 -16.12
C ARG A 285 -57.88 23.91 -16.16
N GLN A 286 -57.39 25.13 -15.98
CA GLN A 286 -55.96 25.40 -15.87
C GLN A 286 -55.52 25.33 -14.40
N LEU A 287 -54.55 24.47 -14.10
CA LEU A 287 -53.90 24.46 -12.79
C LEU A 287 -52.74 25.43 -12.78
N TYR A 288 -52.47 26.03 -11.62
CA TYR A 288 -51.31 26.87 -11.41
C TYR A 288 -50.47 26.25 -10.31
N GLY A 289 -49.14 26.34 -10.41
CA GLY A 289 -48.28 25.71 -9.42
C GLY A 289 -46.99 26.45 -9.16
N PHE A 290 -46.53 26.40 -7.91
CA PHE A 290 -45.29 27.05 -7.50
C PHE A 290 -44.73 26.45 -6.20
N MET A 291 -43.41 26.59 -6.01
CA MET A 291 -42.74 26.16 -4.79
C MET A 291 -43.30 26.90 -3.57
N ALA A 292 -43.66 26.16 -2.52
CA ALA A 292 -44.28 26.70 -1.33
C ALA A 292 -43.32 27.64 -0.58
N LEU A 293 -43.80 28.83 -0.24
CA LEU A 293 -43.16 29.69 0.75
C LEU A 293 -43.91 29.63 2.07
N LYS A 294 -43.29 30.18 3.12
CA LYS A 294 -43.87 30.25 4.47
C LYS A 294 -45.26 30.90 4.44
N GLU A 295 -45.38 32.02 3.73
CA GLU A 295 -46.63 32.80 3.64
C GLU A 295 -47.75 31.98 3.01
N ASP A 296 -47.45 31.21 1.97
CA ASP A 296 -48.46 30.42 1.29
C ASP A 296 -48.97 29.26 2.15
N LEU A 297 -48.10 28.66 2.96
CA LEU A 297 -48.48 27.61 3.90
C LEU A 297 -49.27 28.14 5.10
N ASP A 298 -49.02 29.38 5.50
CA ASP A 298 -49.84 30.06 6.49
C ASP A 298 -51.26 30.31 5.94
N VAL A 299 -51.38 30.73 4.67
CA VAL A 299 -52.69 30.83 3.99
C VAL A 299 -53.35 29.46 3.86
N PHE A 300 -52.60 28.41 3.50
CA PHE A 300 -53.11 27.04 3.40
C PHE A 300 -53.70 26.57 4.74
N ASN A 301 -53.04 26.89 5.85
CA ASN A 301 -53.39 26.46 7.20
C ASN A 301 -54.40 27.35 7.93
N GLN A 302 -54.86 28.45 7.32
CA GLN A 302 -55.69 29.48 7.97
C GLN A 302 -56.94 28.96 8.71
N HIS A 303 -57.54 27.87 8.24
CA HIS A 303 -58.73 27.25 8.86
C HIS A 303 -58.48 25.83 9.39
N CYS A 304 -57.22 25.42 9.50
CA CYS A 304 -56.82 24.12 10.03
C CYS A 304 -56.53 24.22 11.53
N HIS A 305 -57.22 23.44 12.36
CA HIS A 305 -56.99 23.41 13.81
C HIS A 305 -56.25 22.13 14.24
N GLY A 306 -55.27 22.28 15.12
CA GLY A 306 -54.56 21.17 15.78
C GLY A 306 -53.88 20.19 14.81
N LYS A 307 -54.30 18.92 14.83
CA LYS A 307 -53.69 17.80 14.08
C LYS A 307 -53.87 17.88 12.55
N THR A 308 -54.77 18.74 12.06
CA THR A 308 -55.04 18.90 10.61
C THR A 308 -54.11 19.91 9.93
N LYS A 309 -53.37 20.70 10.71
CA LYS A 309 -52.40 21.68 10.19
C LYS A 309 -51.28 20.95 9.44
N GLN A 310 -50.95 21.43 8.24
CA GLN A 310 -49.78 20.96 7.52
C GLN A 310 -48.53 21.39 8.28
N LYS A 311 -47.72 20.41 8.69
CA LYS A 311 -46.46 20.64 9.38
C LYS A 311 -45.37 20.97 8.36
N PHE A 312 -44.60 22.00 8.65
CA PHE A 312 -43.43 22.39 7.86
C PHE A 312 -42.41 23.07 8.78
N GLU A 313 -41.16 23.01 8.37
CA GLU A 313 -40.02 23.67 9.02
C GLU A 313 -39.36 24.60 8.00
N MET A 314 -38.82 25.73 8.45
CA MET A 314 -37.93 26.54 7.62
C MET A 314 -36.50 26.01 7.81
N ARG A 315 -35.84 25.68 6.71
CA ARG A 315 -34.48 25.15 6.70
C ARG A 315 -33.62 25.90 5.69
N SER A 316 -32.30 25.86 5.86
CA SER A 316 -31.36 26.42 4.89
C SER A 316 -31.34 25.59 3.60
N TYR A 317 -31.39 26.24 2.44
CA TYR A 317 -31.20 25.59 1.14
C TYR A 317 -29.81 24.96 1.04
N HIS A 318 -28.78 25.69 1.48
CA HIS A 318 -27.40 25.19 1.44
C HIS A 318 -27.23 23.96 2.32
N GLU A 319 -27.80 23.96 3.52
CA GLU A 319 -27.73 22.82 4.44
C GLU A 319 -28.46 21.58 3.87
N MET A 320 -29.71 21.76 3.45
CA MET A 320 -30.57 20.61 3.12
C MET A 320 -30.39 20.08 1.71
N VAL A 321 -29.89 20.89 0.77
CA VAL A 321 -29.78 20.50 -0.64
C VAL A 321 -28.33 20.50 -1.09
N VAL A 322 -27.63 21.64 -0.98
CA VAL A 322 -26.27 21.78 -1.52
C VAL A 322 -25.28 20.88 -0.78
N ASN A 323 -25.28 20.91 0.56
CA ASN A 323 -24.38 20.11 1.37
C ASN A 323 -24.66 18.61 1.22
N GLN A 324 -25.94 18.21 1.14
CA GLN A 324 -26.29 16.80 0.89
C GLN A 324 -25.79 16.33 -0.49
N ILE A 325 -25.95 17.14 -1.55
CA ILE A 325 -25.45 16.81 -2.89
C ILE A 325 -23.92 16.71 -2.89
N ARG A 326 -23.24 17.64 -2.22
CA ARG A 326 -21.79 17.61 -2.07
C ARG A 326 -21.34 16.36 -1.33
N GLN A 327 -21.98 16.02 -0.21
CA GLN A 327 -21.67 14.82 0.55
C GLN A 327 -21.86 13.55 -0.30
N MET A 328 -22.97 13.43 -1.03
CA MET A 328 -23.18 12.30 -1.95
C MET A 328 -22.07 12.21 -3.01
N SER A 329 -21.57 13.35 -3.50
CA SER A 329 -20.46 13.35 -4.47
C SER A 329 -19.14 12.87 -3.83
N GLU A 330 -18.85 13.26 -2.60
CA GLU A 330 -17.69 12.83 -1.82
C GLU A 330 -17.78 11.33 -1.48
N ASP A 331 -18.96 10.86 -1.03
CA ASP A 331 -19.24 9.45 -0.75
C ASP A 331 -19.09 8.58 -2.01
N ASN A 332 -19.54 9.08 -3.17
CA ASN A 332 -19.35 8.39 -4.45
C ASN A 332 -17.87 8.25 -4.83
N GLN A 333 -17.04 9.25 -4.53
CA GLN A 333 -15.59 9.15 -4.72
C GLN A 333 -14.97 8.09 -3.78
N GLN A 334 -15.39 8.06 -2.51
CA GLN A 334 -14.95 7.03 -1.57
C GLN A 334 -15.38 5.62 -2.01
N LEU A 335 -16.58 5.47 -2.56
CA LEU A 335 -17.09 4.21 -3.08
C LEU A 335 -16.20 3.67 -4.22
N ILE A 336 -15.74 4.54 -5.12
CA ILE A 336 -14.80 4.17 -6.19
C ILE A 336 -13.48 3.65 -5.60
N TYR A 337 -12.94 4.33 -4.59
CA TYR A 337 -11.72 3.88 -3.90
C TYR A 337 -11.90 2.50 -3.25
N LEU A 338 -12.99 2.31 -2.50
CA LEU A 338 -13.31 1.04 -1.84
C LEU A 338 -13.47 -0.10 -2.86
N LYS A 339 -14.16 0.16 -3.97
CA LYS A 339 -14.31 -0.81 -5.07
C LYS A 339 -12.95 -1.25 -5.63
N ASN A 340 -12.04 -0.31 -5.86
CA ASN A 340 -10.71 -0.60 -6.36
C ASN A 340 -9.88 -1.41 -5.35
N ARG A 341 -10.02 -1.12 -4.05
CA ARG A 341 -9.35 -1.87 -2.98
C ARG A 341 -9.82 -3.33 -2.94
N VAL A 342 -11.14 -3.56 -3.01
CA VAL A 342 -11.71 -4.92 -3.05
C VAL A 342 -11.21 -5.70 -4.27
N VAL A 343 -11.12 -5.08 -5.45
CA VAL A 343 -10.59 -5.73 -6.65
C VAL A 343 -9.12 -6.12 -6.48
N LYS A 344 -8.30 -5.27 -5.84
CA LYS A 344 -6.88 -5.60 -5.55
C LYS A 344 -6.77 -6.78 -4.60
N GLU A 345 -7.53 -6.76 -3.50
CA GLU A 345 -7.56 -7.82 -2.51
C GLU A 345 -8.01 -9.17 -3.10
N GLN A 346 -9.05 -9.14 -3.95
CA GLN A 346 -9.52 -10.35 -4.63
C GLN A 346 -8.46 -10.94 -5.58
N ARG A 347 -7.67 -10.10 -6.27
CA ARG A 347 -6.55 -10.57 -7.09
C ARG A 347 -5.45 -11.20 -6.24
N HIS A 348 -5.12 -10.57 -5.10
CA HIS A 348 -4.13 -11.11 -4.17
C HIS A 348 -4.57 -12.46 -3.58
N SER A 349 -5.84 -12.56 -3.15
CA SER A 349 -6.42 -13.82 -2.64
C SER A 349 -6.36 -14.94 -3.67
N LYS A 350 -6.70 -14.68 -4.94
CA LYS A 350 -6.58 -15.67 -6.02
C LYS A 350 -5.14 -16.10 -6.28
N ALA A 351 -4.19 -15.16 -6.21
CA ALA A 351 -2.77 -15.47 -6.37
C ALA A 351 -2.27 -16.35 -5.22
N LEU A 352 -2.66 -16.04 -3.98
CA LEU A 352 -2.35 -16.85 -2.80
C LEU A 352 -2.91 -18.26 -2.92
N GLU A 353 -4.17 -18.41 -3.32
CA GLU A 353 -4.82 -19.71 -3.53
C GLU A 353 -4.07 -20.56 -4.55
N ALA A 354 -3.65 -19.96 -5.68
CA ALA A 354 -2.83 -20.64 -6.69
C ALA A 354 -1.46 -21.07 -6.13
N THR A 355 -0.77 -20.21 -5.37
CA THR A 355 0.51 -20.57 -4.74
C THR A 355 0.36 -21.66 -3.69
N PHE A 356 -0.71 -21.62 -2.90
CA PHE A 356 -1.01 -22.62 -1.87
C PHE A 356 -1.27 -23.99 -2.50
N SER A 357 -1.98 -24.04 -3.64
CA SER A 357 -2.17 -25.28 -4.40
C SER A 357 -0.84 -25.89 -4.84
N ILE A 358 0.06 -25.07 -5.40
CA ILE A 358 1.39 -25.53 -5.86
C ILE A 358 2.23 -26.05 -4.69
N VAL A 359 2.27 -25.31 -3.57
CA VAL A 359 3.05 -25.70 -2.39
C VAL A 359 2.49 -26.99 -1.77
N SER A 360 1.17 -27.13 -1.71
CA SER A 360 0.52 -28.33 -1.18
C SER A 360 0.82 -29.57 -2.03
N GLU A 361 0.84 -29.42 -3.35
CA GLU A 361 1.20 -30.50 -4.27
C GLU A 361 2.66 -30.93 -4.10
N LYS A 362 3.60 -29.98 -4.06
CA LYS A 362 5.02 -30.26 -3.81
C LYS A 362 5.26 -30.95 -2.46
N LEU A 363 4.52 -30.54 -1.42
CA LEU A 363 4.62 -31.17 -0.11
C LEU A 363 4.20 -32.65 -0.18
N ARG A 364 3.11 -32.95 -0.88
CA ARG A 364 2.62 -34.33 -1.07
C ARG A 364 3.62 -35.17 -1.86
N GLU A 365 4.21 -34.63 -2.93
CA GLU A 365 5.28 -35.30 -3.69
C GLU A 365 6.47 -35.62 -2.78
N THR A 366 6.95 -34.62 -2.03
CA THR A 366 8.08 -34.78 -1.10
C THR A 366 7.80 -35.82 -0.02
N MET A 367 6.56 -35.90 0.48
CA MET A 367 6.17 -36.92 1.45
C MET A 367 6.21 -38.33 0.87
N GLU A 368 5.76 -38.51 -0.37
CA GLU A 368 5.78 -39.81 -1.04
C GLU A 368 7.22 -40.22 -1.39
N GLU A 369 8.05 -39.29 -1.87
CA GLU A 369 9.48 -39.54 -2.08
C GLU A 369 10.18 -39.99 -0.80
N ASN A 370 9.95 -39.30 0.32
CA ASN A 370 10.48 -39.69 1.63
C ASN A 370 10.00 -41.09 2.05
N ARG A 371 8.75 -41.45 1.75
CA ARG A 371 8.21 -42.79 2.03
C ARG A 371 8.94 -43.85 1.21
N ILE A 372 9.15 -43.60 -0.08
CA ILE A 372 9.86 -44.51 -0.99
C ILE A 372 11.31 -44.69 -0.51
N VAL A 373 12.00 -43.60 -0.16
CA VAL A 373 13.38 -43.66 0.35
C VAL A 373 13.44 -44.51 1.61
N LYS A 374 12.56 -44.29 2.59
CA LYS A 374 12.51 -45.11 3.82
C LYS A 374 12.28 -46.59 3.53
N GLN A 375 11.37 -46.91 2.61
CA GLN A 375 11.12 -48.29 2.20
C GLN A 375 12.33 -48.92 1.53
N ARG A 376 12.99 -48.19 0.62
CA ARG A 376 14.20 -48.65 -0.08
C ARG A 376 15.34 -48.92 0.90
N THR A 377 15.60 -48.01 1.84
CA THR A 377 16.61 -48.18 2.88
C THR A 377 16.32 -49.41 3.74
N LYS A 378 15.06 -49.62 4.14
CA LYS A 378 14.67 -50.81 4.90
C LYS A 378 14.90 -52.10 4.12
N MET A 379 14.53 -52.13 2.84
CA MET A 379 14.73 -53.30 1.98
C MET A 379 16.23 -53.61 1.79
N GLN A 380 17.06 -52.58 1.59
CA GLN A 380 18.50 -52.74 1.48
C GLN A 380 19.13 -53.23 2.80
N HIS A 381 18.67 -52.74 3.94
CA HIS A 381 19.14 -53.22 5.24
C HIS A 381 18.80 -54.69 5.47
N GLU A 382 17.58 -55.13 5.12
CA GLU A 382 17.18 -56.54 5.20
C GLU A 382 18.03 -57.42 4.27
N GLN A 383 18.24 -56.99 3.02
CA GLN A 383 19.10 -57.72 2.08
C GLN A 383 20.53 -57.88 2.59
N ASN A 384 21.12 -56.79 3.12
CA ASN A 384 22.45 -56.85 3.71
C ASN A 384 22.50 -57.80 4.91
N LYS A 385 21.45 -57.80 5.74
CA LYS A 385 21.34 -58.69 6.88
C LYS A 385 21.25 -60.16 6.45
N GLU A 386 20.42 -60.48 5.46
CA GLU A 386 20.33 -61.83 4.89
C GLU A 386 21.68 -62.30 4.31
N GLU A 387 22.42 -61.41 3.64
CA GLU A 387 23.76 -61.72 3.14
C GLU A 387 24.75 -62.00 4.28
N MET A 388 24.73 -61.20 5.35
CA MET A 388 25.56 -61.43 6.54
C MET A 388 25.22 -62.75 7.24
N ASP A 389 23.92 -63.06 7.40
CA ASP A 389 23.47 -64.32 8.00
C ASP A 389 23.94 -65.53 7.17
N PHE A 390 23.90 -65.43 5.83
CA PHE A 390 24.40 -66.47 4.95
C PHE A 390 25.92 -66.66 5.09
N GLN A 391 26.69 -65.58 5.15
CA GLN A 391 28.14 -65.65 5.39
C GLN A 391 28.47 -66.28 6.76
N GLU A 392 27.74 -65.89 7.80
CA GLU A 392 27.92 -66.45 9.14
C GLU A 392 27.65 -67.97 9.15
N GLN A 393 26.59 -68.41 8.46
CA GLN A 393 26.28 -69.84 8.30
C GLN A 393 27.40 -70.60 7.58
N LEU A 394 27.98 -70.03 6.52
CA LEU A 394 29.11 -70.64 5.80
C LEU A 394 30.31 -70.87 6.73
N PHE A 395 30.68 -69.89 7.56
CA PHE A 395 31.80 -70.05 8.49
C PHE A 395 31.49 -71.03 9.62
N LYS A 396 30.26 -71.02 10.16
CA LYS A 396 29.81 -72.01 11.15
C LYS A 396 29.89 -73.43 10.60
N ASP A 397 29.50 -73.62 9.34
CA ASP A 397 29.56 -74.90 8.66
C ASP A 397 31.02 -75.38 8.44
N GLN A 398 31.93 -74.48 8.08
CA GLN A 398 33.36 -74.79 7.98
C GLN A 398 33.95 -75.23 9.33
N ILE A 399 33.60 -74.52 10.41
CA ILE A 399 34.05 -74.88 11.77
C ILE A 399 33.47 -76.24 12.19
N ARG A 400 32.19 -76.50 11.87
CA ARG A 400 31.55 -77.78 12.14
C ARG A 400 32.31 -78.94 11.49
N ILE A 401 32.67 -78.80 10.21
CA ILE A 401 33.46 -79.81 9.48
C ILE A 401 34.82 -80.06 10.17
N ILE A 402 35.49 -79.01 10.65
CA ILE A 402 36.76 -79.14 11.38
C ILE A 402 36.57 -79.88 12.71
N HIS A 403 35.50 -79.59 13.45
CA HIS A 403 35.17 -80.28 14.69
C HIS A 403 34.86 -81.76 14.45
N GLU A 404 33.99 -82.08 13.48
CA GLU A 404 33.67 -83.47 13.12
C GLU A 404 34.93 -84.26 12.74
N ALA A 405 35.81 -83.67 11.92
CA ALA A 405 37.08 -84.30 11.53
C ALA A 405 38.07 -84.46 12.69
N ARG A 406 38.05 -83.58 13.69
CA ARG A 406 38.84 -83.70 14.92
C ARG A 406 38.30 -84.83 15.79
N ASP A 407 36.98 -84.85 15.99
CA ASP A 407 36.32 -85.80 16.88
C ASP A 407 36.45 -87.23 16.30
N GLU A 408 36.34 -87.40 14.98
CA GLU A 408 36.63 -88.69 14.30
C GLU A 408 38.09 -89.15 14.51
N LYS A 409 39.06 -88.23 14.49
CA LYS A 409 40.47 -88.56 14.78
C LYS A 409 40.68 -88.97 16.23
N GLU A 410 40.00 -88.32 17.17
CA GLU A 410 40.06 -88.66 18.59
C GLU A 410 39.44 -90.05 18.83
N GLU A 411 38.27 -90.33 18.23
CA GLU A 411 37.67 -91.68 18.28
C GLU A 411 38.58 -92.76 17.70
N ASN A 412 39.23 -92.49 16.57
CA ASN A 412 40.18 -93.43 15.95
C ASN A 412 41.41 -93.67 16.84
N PHE A 413 41.89 -92.65 17.54
CA PHE A 413 42.97 -92.77 18.51
C PHE A 413 42.54 -93.61 19.73
N GLU A 414 41.34 -93.37 20.27
CA GLU A 414 40.77 -94.17 21.35
C GLU A 414 40.61 -95.65 20.95
N LYS A 415 40.11 -95.92 19.74
CA LYS A 415 39.99 -97.30 19.21
C LYS A 415 41.36 -97.97 19.09
N LEU A 416 42.40 -97.27 18.63
CA LEU A 416 43.76 -97.80 18.52
C LEU A 416 44.35 -98.15 19.90
N GLN A 417 44.19 -97.25 20.88
CA GLN A 417 44.59 -97.47 22.27
C GLN A 417 43.89 -98.70 22.87
N GLN A 418 42.59 -98.86 22.61
CA GLN A 418 41.82 -100.01 23.09
C GLN A 418 42.27 -101.33 22.44
N GLN A 419 42.57 -101.33 21.14
CA GLN A 419 43.10 -102.50 20.43
C GLN A 419 44.47 -102.92 20.96
N GLU A 420 45.36 -101.97 21.26
CA GLU A 420 46.66 -102.28 21.89
C GLU A 420 46.48 -102.88 23.29
N ARG A 421 45.54 -102.35 24.09
CA ARG A 421 45.15 -102.95 25.39
C ARG A 421 44.63 -104.38 25.24
N GLU A 422 43.86 -104.68 24.19
CA GLU A 422 43.35 -106.02 23.91
C GLU A 422 44.42 -106.99 23.39
N LYS A 423 45.33 -106.54 22.51
CA LYS A 423 46.45 -107.34 22.01
C LYS A 423 47.37 -107.81 23.14
N VAL A 424 47.69 -106.92 24.08
CA VAL A 424 48.54 -107.27 25.25
C VAL A 424 47.81 -108.23 26.19
N LYS A 425 46.49 -108.09 26.36
CA LYS A 425 45.69 -109.08 27.09
C LYS A 425 45.66 -110.45 26.40
N GLN A 426 45.53 -110.48 25.06
CA GLN A 426 45.45 -111.72 24.28
C GLN A 426 46.80 -112.45 24.15
N SER A 427 47.91 -111.73 23.98
CA SER A 427 49.25 -112.32 23.84
C SER A 427 49.73 -113.06 25.10
N ILE A 428 49.06 -112.81 26.24
CA ILE A 428 49.43 -113.34 27.55
C ILE A 428 48.40 -114.40 28.05
N ALA A 429 47.28 -114.62 27.35
CA ALA A 429 46.13 -115.43 27.78
C ALA A 429 46.27 -116.98 27.66
N ASN A 430 47.43 -117.52 27.28
CA ASN A 430 47.67 -118.98 27.22
C ASN A 430 48.69 -119.45 28.29
N PRO A 431 48.23 -119.82 29.51
CA PRO A 431 49.13 -120.23 30.59
C PRO A 431 49.62 -121.67 30.43
N LYS A 432 50.92 -121.92 30.64
CA LYS A 432 51.50 -123.28 30.61
C LYS A 432 51.63 -123.91 32.02
N ASN A 433 51.53 -123.14 33.12
CA ASN A 433 51.56 -123.61 34.52
C ASN A 433 51.02 -122.53 35.52
N THR A 434 50.71 -122.90 36.77
CA THR A 434 50.16 -122.03 37.85
C THR A 434 51.12 -120.93 38.33
N GLU A 435 52.44 -121.15 38.28
CA GLU A 435 53.46 -120.13 38.64
C GLU A 435 53.72 -119.13 37.48
N ASP A 436 53.59 -119.57 36.22
CA ASP A 436 53.65 -118.72 35.01
C ASP A 436 52.47 -117.74 34.94
N TYR A 437 51.32 -118.14 35.51
CA TYR A 437 50.14 -117.28 35.66
C TYR A 437 50.40 -116.08 36.60
N LYS A 438 51.12 -116.27 37.72
CA LYS A 438 51.40 -115.18 38.68
C LYS A 438 52.37 -114.15 38.12
N LEU A 439 53.47 -114.60 37.49
CA LEU A 439 54.46 -113.71 36.87
C LEU A 439 53.86 -112.90 35.71
N ARG A 440 53.05 -113.54 34.84
CA ARG A 440 52.33 -112.86 33.77
C ARG A 440 51.25 -111.90 34.28
N ALA A 441 50.55 -112.25 35.36
CA ALA A 441 49.58 -111.36 35.99
C ALA A 441 50.27 -110.11 36.59
N GLU A 442 51.46 -110.25 37.17
CA GLU A 442 52.28 -109.12 37.61
C GLU A 442 52.81 -108.28 36.45
N GLU A 443 53.20 -108.89 35.33
CA GLU A 443 53.58 -108.16 34.10
C GLU A 443 52.40 -107.40 33.49
N ILE A 444 51.20 -108.00 33.47
CA ILE A 444 49.96 -107.33 33.08
C ILE A 444 49.67 -106.15 34.00
N ALA A 445 49.79 -106.34 35.33
CA ALA A 445 49.57 -105.27 36.29
C ALA A 445 50.57 -104.12 36.08
N LYS A 446 51.86 -104.41 35.86
CA LYS A 446 52.88 -103.41 35.56
C LYS A 446 52.59 -102.67 34.25
N PHE A 447 52.23 -103.40 33.19
CA PHE A 447 51.88 -102.81 31.90
C PHE A 447 50.65 -101.88 32.01
N ILE A 448 49.59 -102.32 32.71
CA ILE A 448 48.40 -101.50 32.98
C ILE A 448 48.79 -100.24 33.75
N THR A 449 49.61 -100.34 34.80
CA THR A 449 50.03 -99.17 35.58
C THR A 449 50.86 -98.16 34.77
N VAL A 450 51.68 -98.63 33.82
CA VAL A 450 52.46 -97.73 32.94
C VAL A 450 51.55 -97.08 31.90
N GLN A 451 50.66 -97.83 31.25
CA GLN A 451 49.71 -97.29 30.27
C GLN A 451 48.68 -96.35 30.89
N ASP A 452 48.19 -96.62 32.10
CA ASP A 452 47.25 -95.74 32.78
C ASP A 452 47.92 -94.43 33.17
N LYS A 453 49.20 -94.45 33.57
CA LYS A 453 49.98 -93.24 33.79
C LYS A 453 50.21 -92.44 32.49
N GLU A 454 50.54 -93.10 31.38
CA GLU A 454 50.66 -92.45 30.07
C GLU A 454 49.33 -91.84 29.60
N MET A 455 48.20 -92.52 29.88
CA MET A 455 46.86 -92.02 29.56
C MET A 455 46.48 -90.83 30.43
N GLU A 456 46.77 -90.85 31.73
CA GLU A 456 46.57 -89.71 32.62
C GLU A 456 47.38 -88.48 32.17
N GLU A 457 48.64 -88.68 31.74
CA GLU A 457 49.48 -87.62 31.18
C GLU A 457 48.92 -87.08 29.86
N PHE A 458 48.40 -87.94 28.98
CA PHE A 458 47.74 -87.54 27.74
C PHE A 458 46.48 -86.72 27.99
N VAL A 459 45.58 -87.19 28.87
CA VAL A 459 44.35 -86.47 29.23
C VAL A 459 44.67 -85.12 29.84
N ALA A 460 45.64 -85.07 30.76
CA ALA A 460 46.09 -83.81 31.34
C ALA A 460 46.70 -82.85 30.30
N ALA A 461 47.44 -83.37 29.32
CA ALA A 461 47.98 -82.58 28.21
C ALA A 461 46.87 -82.08 27.27
N ARG A 462 45.88 -82.90 26.96
CA ARG A 462 44.70 -82.55 26.15
C ARG A 462 43.87 -81.46 26.84
N ASP A 463 43.60 -81.60 28.13
CA ASP A 463 42.80 -80.63 28.87
C ASP A 463 43.51 -79.27 28.96
N ARG A 464 44.85 -79.26 29.12
CA ARG A 464 45.66 -78.04 29.01
C ARG A 464 45.57 -77.43 27.61
N LEU A 465 45.60 -78.25 26.55
CA LEU A 465 45.49 -77.80 25.16
C LEU A 465 44.11 -77.20 24.87
N ILE A 466 43.02 -77.83 25.33
CA ILE A 466 41.65 -77.34 25.21
C ILE A 466 41.51 -76.00 25.95
N LYS A 467 42.01 -75.92 27.18
CA LYS A 467 41.97 -74.68 27.98
C LYS A 467 42.70 -73.54 27.27
N PHE A 468 43.92 -73.79 26.78
CA PHE A 468 44.69 -72.79 26.06
C PHE A 468 44.03 -72.37 24.73
N HIS A 469 43.40 -73.30 24.01
CA HIS A 469 42.62 -72.98 22.82
C HIS A 469 41.40 -72.10 23.17
N GLY A 470 40.70 -72.40 24.26
CA GLY A 470 39.61 -71.58 24.79
C GLY A 470 40.05 -70.15 25.12
N GLU A 471 41.15 -70.00 25.86
CA GLU A 471 41.73 -68.69 26.20
C GLU A 471 42.11 -67.88 24.94
N LYS A 472 42.64 -68.54 23.91
CA LYS A 472 42.91 -67.91 22.60
C LYS A 472 41.64 -67.46 21.89
N MET A 473 40.58 -68.28 21.89
CA MET A 473 39.29 -67.91 21.30
C MET A 473 38.66 -66.73 22.04
N ASP A 474 38.73 -66.70 23.36
CA ASP A 474 38.20 -65.58 24.16
C ASP A 474 39.01 -64.30 24.00
N ALA A 475 40.34 -64.40 23.85
CA ALA A 475 41.19 -63.26 23.51
C ALA A 475 40.88 -62.72 22.11
N MET A 476 40.63 -63.60 21.14
CA MET A 476 40.20 -63.20 19.79
C MET A 476 38.84 -62.52 19.81
N ARG A 477 37.85 -63.10 20.51
CA ARG A 477 36.50 -62.52 20.63
C ARG A 477 36.52 -61.14 21.27
N ARG A 478 37.34 -60.93 22.30
CA ARG A 478 37.51 -59.60 22.92
C ARG A 478 38.03 -58.55 21.95
N ARG A 479 39.06 -58.88 21.15
CA ARG A 479 39.57 -57.96 20.12
C ARG A 479 38.50 -57.61 19.09
N HIS A 480 37.72 -58.60 18.64
CA HIS A 480 36.60 -58.35 17.73
C HIS A 480 35.57 -57.38 18.32
N TRP A 481 35.16 -57.58 19.58
CA TRP A 481 34.24 -56.65 20.24
C TRP A 481 34.81 -55.23 20.38
N GLU A 482 36.10 -55.10 20.68
CA GLU A 482 36.78 -53.80 20.75
C GLU A 482 36.81 -53.11 19.38
N GLU A 483 37.10 -53.85 18.30
CA GLU A 483 37.08 -53.37 16.92
C GLU A 483 35.66 -52.94 16.50
N GLU A 484 34.63 -53.71 16.84
CA GLU A 484 33.22 -53.40 16.54
C GLU A 484 32.76 -52.12 17.24
N VAL A 485 33.10 -51.95 18.53
CA VAL A 485 32.81 -50.72 19.28
C VAL A 485 33.48 -49.50 18.65
N GLU A 486 34.71 -49.63 18.15
CA GLU A 486 35.42 -48.51 17.53
C GLU A 486 34.82 -48.14 16.16
N LEU A 487 34.36 -49.12 15.39
CA LEU A 487 33.64 -48.89 14.14
C LEU A 487 32.32 -48.16 14.35
N GLU A 488 31.52 -48.57 15.34
CA GLU A 488 30.25 -47.90 15.67
C GLU A 488 30.47 -46.45 16.12
N LYS A 489 31.49 -46.19 16.95
CA LYS A 489 31.87 -44.81 17.33
C LYS A 489 32.28 -43.97 16.12
N GLY A 490 33.01 -44.57 15.17
CA GLY A 490 33.38 -43.91 13.93
C GLY A 490 32.16 -43.54 13.08
N PHE A 491 31.24 -44.49 12.91
CA PHE A 491 29.99 -44.25 12.19
C PHE A 491 29.12 -43.17 12.85
N ASP A 492 28.95 -43.21 14.17
CA ASP A 492 28.19 -42.19 14.91
C ASP A 492 28.78 -40.79 14.73
N ALA A 493 30.11 -40.67 14.74
CA ALA A 493 30.79 -39.41 14.48
C ALA A 493 30.54 -38.89 13.05
N GLU A 494 30.64 -39.78 12.04
CA GLU A 494 30.35 -39.44 10.65
C GLU A 494 28.87 -39.08 10.44
N LEU A 495 27.95 -39.81 11.07
CA LEU A 495 26.52 -39.54 11.01
C LEU A 495 26.19 -38.20 11.66
N THR A 496 26.81 -37.88 12.79
CA THR A 496 26.65 -36.57 13.45
C THR A 496 27.11 -35.43 12.54
N GLN A 497 28.27 -35.57 11.91
CA GLN A 497 28.75 -34.59 10.91
C GLN A 497 27.80 -34.45 9.72
N LEU A 498 27.22 -35.56 9.25
CA LEU A 498 26.25 -35.56 8.17
C LEU A 498 24.96 -34.82 8.59
N MET A 499 24.46 -35.08 9.79
CA MET A 499 23.28 -34.41 10.35
C MET A 499 23.51 -32.91 10.50
N GLU A 500 24.67 -32.48 10.96
CA GLU A 500 25.04 -31.05 11.06
C GLU A 500 25.07 -30.36 9.69
N LYS A 501 25.65 -31.03 8.68
CA LYS A 501 25.72 -30.52 7.31
C LYS A 501 24.36 -30.26 6.67
N TYR A 502 23.35 -31.09 6.97
CA TYR A 502 22.00 -30.90 6.42
C TYR A 502 21.06 -30.13 7.35
N SER A 503 21.41 -29.98 8.63
CA SER A 503 20.69 -29.09 9.56
C SER A 503 21.03 -27.63 9.31
N THR A 504 22.26 -27.32 8.91
CA THR A 504 22.70 -25.96 8.54
C THR A 504 21.96 -25.42 7.31
N HIS A 505 21.61 -26.28 6.35
CA HIS A 505 20.76 -25.92 5.22
C HIS A 505 19.31 -25.58 5.61
N ILE A 506 18.78 -26.12 6.72
CA ILE A 506 17.46 -25.75 7.24
C ILE A 506 17.53 -24.36 7.91
N THR A 507 18.63 -24.05 8.60
CA THR A 507 18.84 -22.74 9.23
C THR A 507 19.20 -21.63 8.24
N GLU A 508 19.90 -21.91 7.13
CA GLU A 508 20.17 -20.91 6.07
C GLU A 508 18.89 -20.51 5.33
N VAL A 509 17.96 -21.45 5.09
CA VAL A 509 16.65 -21.14 4.50
C VAL A 509 15.75 -20.35 5.48
N ALA A 510 15.95 -20.53 6.79
CA ALA A 510 15.28 -19.75 7.84
C ALA A 510 15.92 -18.38 8.09
N ALA A 511 17.23 -18.23 7.90
CA ALA A 511 17.97 -16.96 8.05
C ALA A 511 17.80 -16.04 6.83
N ASP A 512 17.72 -16.58 5.61
CA ASP A 512 17.31 -15.83 4.40
C ASP A 512 15.80 -15.48 4.40
N SER A 513 15.11 -15.85 5.49
CA SER A 513 13.70 -15.62 5.72
C SER A 513 13.36 -14.56 6.78
N VAL A 514 14.35 -13.88 7.34
CA VAL A 514 14.20 -12.62 8.07
C VAL A 514 14.83 -11.54 7.22
#